data_AF-A0A9K3CYB6-F1
#
_entry.id   AF-A0A9K3CYB6-F1
#
_cell.length_a   1.000
_cell.length_b   1.000
_cell.length_c   1.000
_cell.angle_alpha   90.00
_cell.angle_beta   90.00
_cell.angle_gamma   90.00
#
_symmetry.space_group_name_H-M   'P 1'
#
loop_
_entity.id
_entity.type
_entity.pdbx_description
1 polymer ?
#
loop_
_entity_poly.entity_id
_entity_poly.type
_entity_poly.pdbx_seq_one_letter_code
_entity_poly.pdbx_strand_id
1 'polypeptide(L)'
;VHGGVQTIEYSDMTDDQKVDAEGNAVLPHGTFGVCIFDLAFLARVNAEEGLPWHQAIKAVKRPDGTVTDQKAYKFERFVFDTMISLRRPQAVPFLLVDRDREFAPLKNREGVDSPETVSELVRSNLLRVGRSAAHQAGLPLPVGCLPDIPWLFDEQGLVDRLIESGQWSDLLIC
;
A
#
# COMPACT_ATOMS: atom_id res chain seq x y z
N VAL A 1 19.47 -1.16 -19.58
CA VAL A 1 18.39 -1.86 -18.86
C VAL A 1 18.16 -3.19 -19.56
N HIS A 2 18.50 -4.31 -18.92
CA HIS A 2 18.18 -5.64 -19.44
C HIS A 2 16.65 -5.79 -19.37
N GLY A 3 15.99 -6.25 -20.44
CA GLY A 3 14.53 -6.20 -20.64
C GLY A 3 13.67 -7.05 -19.70
N GLY A 4 13.90 -6.96 -18.39
CA GLY A 4 13.10 -7.53 -17.33
C GLY A 4 12.31 -6.46 -16.57
N VAL A 5 11.33 -6.92 -15.80
CA VAL A 5 10.56 -6.10 -14.86
C VAL A 5 11.42 -5.85 -13.63
N GLN A 6 11.46 -4.60 -13.15
CA GLN A 6 12.14 -4.22 -11.92
C GLN A 6 11.38 -3.11 -11.21
N THR A 7 11.53 -3.05 -9.89
CA THR A 7 11.18 -1.87 -9.09
C THR A 7 12.44 -1.01 -8.97
N ILE A 8 12.28 0.30 -9.08
CA ILE A 8 13.36 1.26 -8.82
C ILE A 8 12.94 2.06 -7.59
N GLU A 9 13.76 2.00 -6.54
CA GLU A 9 13.51 2.77 -5.33
C GLU A 9 13.78 4.25 -5.58
N TYR A 10 13.00 5.12 -4.93
CA TYR A 10 13.11 6.57 -5.12
C TYR A 10 14.51 7.12 -4.78
N SER A 11 15.22 6.48 -3.85
CA SER A 11 16.60 6.84 -3.50
C SER A 11 17.61 6.56 -4.61
N ASP A 12 17.28 5.65 -5.52
CA ASP A 12 18.15 5.16 -6.57
C ASP A 12 17.79 5.75 -7.94
N MET A 13 16.73 6.56 -7.99
CA MET A 13 16.31 7.30 -9.19
C MET A 13 17.11 8.59 -9.35
N THR A 14 17.60 8.81 -10.57
CA THR A 14 18.09 10.12 -11.02
C THR A 14 16.92 11.10 -11.17
N ASP A 15 17.19 12.41 -11.15
CA ASP A 15 16.12 13.41 -11.23
C ASP A 15 15.36 13.36 -12.57
N ASP A 16 16.07 13.10 -13.66
CA ASP A 16 15.50 12.90 -15.01
C ASP A 16 14.64 11.63 -15.12
N GLN A 17 14.73 10.70 -14.17
CA GLN A 17 13.85 9.51 -14.09
C GLN A 17 12.59 9.75 -13.27
N LYS A 18 12.54 10.85 -12.51
CA LYS A 18 11.37 11.23 -11.71
C LYS A 18 10.44 12.10 -12.55
N VAL A 19 11.00 13.23 -12.94
CA VAL A 19 10.48 14.36 -13.74
C VAL A 19 10.59 14.29 -15.26
N ASP A 20 9.53 14.44 -16.06
CA ASP A 20 9.74 14.92 -17.44
C ASP A 20 9.88 16.46 -17.47
N ALA A 21 10.16 17.03 -18.65
CA ALA A 21 10.36 18.48 -18.79
C ALA A 21 9.09 19.29 -18.49
N GLU A 22 7.92 18.66 -18.59
CA GLU A 22 6.61 19.19 -18.32
C GLU A 22 6.17 19.00 -16.85
N GLY A 23 6.97 18.32 -16.03
CA GLY A 23 6.73 18.07 -14.62
C GLY A 23 5.89 16.83 -14.32
N ASN A 24 5.61 15.98 -15.32
CA ASN A 24 4.91 14.72 -15.11
C ASN A 24 5.87 13.62 -14.65
N ALA A 25 5.32 12.60 -14.00
CA ALA A 25 6.09 11.43 -13.61
C ALA A 25 6.50 10.60 -14.84
N VAL A 26 7.81 10.42 -15.06
CA VAL A 26 8.36 9.56 -16.14
C VAL A 26 7.97 8.10 -15.90
N LEU A 27 7.95 7.68 -14.63
CA LEU A 27 7.52 6.35 -14.19
C LEU A 27 6.31 6.52 -13.24
N PRO A 28 5.08 6.61 -13.75
CA PRO A 28 3.90 7.01 -12.97
C PRO A 28 3.33 5.89 -12.08
N HIS A 29 3.82 4.66 -12.23
CA HIS A 29 3.28 3.50 -11.53
C HIS A 29 4.14 3.14 -10.31
N GLY A 30 3.70 3.59 -9.13
CA GLY A 30 4.32 3.25 -7.86
C GLY A 30 3.81 1.91 -7.30
N THR A 31 4.72 1.10 -6.74
CA THR A 31 4.36 -0.01 -5.85
C THR A 31 4.13 0.51 -4.43
N PHE A 32 3.14 -0.04 -3.73
CA PHE A 32 2.84 0.30 -2.33
C PHE A 32 3.02 -0.87 -1.37
N GLY A 33 3.75 -1.91 -1.79
CA GLY A 33 4.15 -3.01 -0.92
C GLY A 33 3.21 -4.20 -0.86
N VAL A 34 2.18 -4.23 -1.70
CA VAL A 34 1.28 -5.38 -1.82
C VAL A 34 1.69 -6.22 -3.02
N CYS A 35 2.05 -7.48 -2.75
CA CYS A 35 2.43 -8.45 -3.78
C CYS A 35 1.80 -9.80 -3.45
N ILE A 36 1.36 -10.51 -4.50
CA ILE A 36 0.87 -11.88 -4.39
C ILE A 36 1.94 -12.78 -4.99
N PHE A 37 2.37 -13.78 -4.23
CA PHE A 37 3.45 -14.66 -4.63
C PHE A 37 3.00 -16.12 -4.71
N ASP A 38 3.49 -16.81 -5.74
CA ASP A 38 3.53 -18.26 -5.75
C ASP A 38 4.56 -18.75 -4.71
N LEU A 39 4.17 -19.75 -3.89
CA LEU A 39 5.02 -20.24 -2.81
C LEU A 39 6.25 -20.99 -3.33
N ALA A 40 6.11 -21.74 -4.43
CA ALA A 40 7.24 -22.45 -5.02
C ALA A 40 8.27 -21.49 -5.61
N PHE A 41 7.80 -20.39 -6.21
CA PHE A 41 8.63 -19.28 -6.64
C PHE A 41 9.41 -18.67 -5.47
N LEU A 42 8.75 -18.28 -4.38
CA LEU A 42 9.46 -17.70 -3.22
C LEU A 42 10.47 -18.67 -2.60
N ALA A 43 10.12 -19.95 -2.49
CA ALA A 43 11.04 -20.97 -1.98
C ALA A 43 12.31 -21.07 -2.84
N ARG A 44 12.16 -21.03 -4.17
CA ARG A 44 13.29 -21.02 -5.10
C ARG A 44 14.16 -19.78 -4.93
N VAL A 45 13.55 -18.59 -4.93
CA VAL A 45 14.28 -17.33 -4.79
C VAL A 45 15.09 -17.30 -3.49
N ASN A 46 14.48 -17.76 -2.38
CA ASN A 46 15.15 -17.78 -1.09
C ASN A 46 16.30 -18.81 -0.99
N ALA A 47 16.16 -19.97 -1.63
CA ALA A 47 17.13 -21.06 -1.51
C ALA A 47 18.31 -20.95 -2.50
N GLU A 48 18.07 -20.45 -3.71
CA GLU A 48 19.01 -20.61 -4.83
C GLU A 48 19.57 -19.28 -5.36
N GLU A 49 18.79 -18.20 -5.32
CA GLU A 49 19.12 -16.96 -6.03
C GLU A 49 19.54 -15.84 -5.06
N GLY A 50 18.84 -15.72 -3.93
CA GLY A 50 19.01 -14.61 -2.99
C GLY A 50 18.52 -13.28 -3.56
N LEU A 51 18.52 -12.24 -2.72
CA LEU A 51 18.16 -10.87 -3.13
C LEU A 51 19.38 -9.94 -2.99
N PRO A 52 19.52 -8.96 -3.91
CA PRO A 52 20.63 -8.00 -3.86
C PRO A 52 20.59 -7.17 -2.58
N TRP A 53 21.77 -6.79 -2.10
CA TRP A 53 21.91 -5.87 -0.98
C TRP A 53 21.90 -4.43 -1.48
N HIS A 54 21.01 -3.62 -0.90
CA HIS A 54 20.95 -2.18 -1.08
C HIS A 54 21.65 -1.50 0.08
N GLN A 55 22.53 -0.55 -0.23
CA GLN A 55 23.32 0.17 0.76
C GLN A 55 22.74 1.57 1.00
N ALA A 56 22.33 1.85 2.24
CA ALA A 56 21.97 3.19 2.68
C ALA A 56 22.99 3.74 3.68
N ILE A 57 23.40 5.00 3.51
CA ILE A 57 24.22 5.70 4.48
C ILE A 57 23.30 6.38 5.50
N LYS A 58 23.46 6.05 6.79
CA LYS A 58 22.66 6.62 7.88
C LYS A 58 23.55 7.32 8.90
N ALA A 59 23.05 8.41 9.47
CA ALA A 59 23.71 9.09 10.57
C ALA A 59 23.59 8.26 11.86
N VAL A 60 24.68 8.15 12.61
CA VAL A 60 24.70 7.41 13.89
C VAL A 60 24.17 8.30 15.01
N LYS A 61 23.20 7.78 15.76
CA LYS A 61 22.63 8.44 16.95
C LYS A 61 23.20 7.81 18.23
N ARG A 62 23.53 8.64 19.21
CA ARG A 62 23.86 8.19 20.57
C ARG A 62 22.59 7.68 21.29
N PRO A 63 22.72 6.93 22.40
CA PRO A 63 21.57 6.49 23.20
C PRO A 63 20.67 7.64 23.69
N ASP A 64 21.24 8.84 23.88
CA ASP A 64 20.52 10.06 24.25
C ASP A 64 19.81 10.75 23.07
N GLY A 65 19.90 10.19 21.85
CA GLY A 65 19.28 10.71 20.64
C GLY A 65 20.12 11.71 19.85
N THR A 66 21.28 12.15 20.36
CA THR A 66 22.14 13.11 19.68
C THR A 66 22.76 12.51 18.41
N VAL A 67 22.61 13.20 17.28
CA VAL A 67 23.22 12.80 16.00
C VAL A 67 24.72 13.09 16.04
N THR A 68 25.53 12.14 15.59
CA THR A 68 26.98 12.29 15.48
C THR A 68 27.42 12.48 14.02
N ASP A 69 28.65 12.91 13.81
CA ASP A 69 29.26 13.02 12.48
C ASP A 69 29.63 11.65 11.87
N GLN A 70 29.48 10.56 12.63
CA GLN A 70 29.73 9.22 12.13
C GLN A 70 28.61 8.77 11.18
N LYS A 71 29.05 8.14 10.09
CA LYS A 71 28.19 7.50 9.11
C LYS A 71 28.24 5.99 9.30
N ALA A 72 27.08 5.35 9.29
CA ALA A 72 26.96 3.90 9.26
C ALA A 72 26.38 3.45 7.92
N TYR A 73 26.86 2.30 7.44
CA TYR A 73 26.25 1.59 6.32
C TYR A 73 25.14 0.70 6.85
N LYS A 74 23.94 0.88 6.30
CA LYS A 74 22.80 -0.01 6.51
C LYS A 74 22.60 -0.80 5.22
N PHE A 75 22.59 -2.13 5.34
CA PHE A 75 22.31 -3.03 4.22
C PHE A 75 20.89 -3.56 4.34
N GLU A 76 20.10 -3.42 3.28
CA GLU A 76 18.71 -3.86 3.21
C GLU A 76 18.50 -4.73 1.97
N ARG A 77 17.46 -5.56 1.99
CA ARG A 77 16.97 -6.31 0.82
C ARG A 77 15.51 -5.94 0.63
N PHE A 78 15.09 -5.73 -0.62
CA PHE A 78 13.71 -5.39 -0.91
C PHE A 78 12.98 -6.59 -1.48
N VAL A 79 11.78 -6.85 -0.98
CA VAL A 79 10.93 -7.96 -1.45
C VAL A 79 10.61 -7.83 -2.95
N PHE A 80 10.61 -6.62 -3.50
CA PHE A 80 10.33 -6.38 -4.92
C PHE A 80 11.48 -6.77 -5.84
N ASP A 81 12.70 -6.94 -5.32
CA ASP A 81 13.83 -7.46 -6.12
C ASP A 81 13.62 -8.91 -6.54
N THR A 82 12.66 -9.62 -5.93
CA THR A 82 12.22 -10.93 -6.40
C THR A 82 11.77 -10.91 -7.87
N MET A 83 11.33 -9.76 -8.39
CA MET A 83 10.95 -9.61 -9.80
C MET A 83 12.11 -9.92 -10.77
N ILE A 84 13.36 -9.71 -10.35
CA ILE A 84 14.56 -10.02 -11.16
C ILE A 84 14.68 -11.54 -11.39
N SER A 85 14.18 -12.34 -10.44
CA SER A 85 14.15 -13.81 -10.48
C SER A 85 13.04 -14.40 -11.35
N LEU A 86 12.21 -13.58 -11.99
CA LEU A 86 11.14 -14.06 -12.84
C LEU A 86 11.69 -14.70 -14.11
N ARG A 87 11.30 -15.95 -14.36
CA ARG A 87 11.65 -16.65 -15.62
C ARG A 87 10.94 -16.07 -16.84
N ARG A 88 9.80 -15.40 -16.64
CA ARG A 88 8.97 -14.76 -17.68
C ARG A 88 8.46 -13.40 -17.17
N PRO A 89 9.33 -12.38 -17.06
CA PRO A 89 8.97 -11.09 -16.48
C PRO A 89 7.81 -10.39 -17.21
N GLN A 90 7.69 -10.59 -18.52
CA GLN A 90 6.61 -10.06 -19.35
C GLN A 90 5.23 -10.67 -19.07
N ALA A 91 5.17 -11.78 -18.31
CA ALA A 91 3.93 -12.48 -17.99
C ALA A 91 3.39 -12.13 -16.60
N VAL A 92 4.04 -11.21 -15.87
CA VAL A 92 3.58 -10.81 -14.54
C VAL A 92 2.50 -9.74 -14.65
N PRO A 93 1.29 -9.99 -14.12
CA PRO A 93 0.23 -9.01 -14.10
C PRO A 93 0.50 -7.94 -13.04
N PHE A 94 0.14 -6.70 -13.36
CA PHE A 94 0.07 -5.59 -12.41
C PHE A 94 -1.37 -5.17 -12.24
N LEU A 95 -1.83 -5.06 -10.99
CA LEU A 95 -3.15 -4.55 -10.68
C LEU A 95 -3.03 -3.07 -10.30
N LEU A 96 -3.53 -2.21 -11.18
CA LEU A 96 -3.69 -0.80 -10.86
C LEU A 96 -4.91 -0.61 -9.97
N VAL A 97 -4.75 0.19 -8.94
CA VAL A 97 -5.79 0.48 -7.95
C VAL A 97 -5.98 1.97 -7.80
N ASP A 98 -7.17 2.34 -7.31
CA ASP A 98 -7.43 3.70 -6.87
C ASP A 98 -6.71 3.94 -5.53
N ARG A 99 -5.78 4.91 -5.53
CA ARG A 99 -4.96 5.24 -4.37
C ARG A 99 -5.82 5.58 -3.16
N ASP A 100 -6.84 6.42 -3.35
CA ASP A 100 -7.64 6.93 -2.24
C ASP A 100 -8.55 5.84 -1.66
N ARG A 101 -8.71 4.72 -2.35
CA ARG A 101 -9.49 3.57 -1.89
C ARG A 101 -8.62 2.50 -1.21
N GLU A 102 -7.44 2.22 -1.77
CA GLU A 102 -6.64 1.04 -1.40
C GLU A 102 -5.35 1.39 -0.64
N PHE A 103 -4.98 2.67 -0.52
CA PHE A 103 -3.70 3.06 0.04
C PHE A 103 -3.75 4.26 1.00
N ALA A 104 -3.64 3.97 2.29
CA ALA A 104 -3.58 4.95 3.38
C ALA A 104 -2.35 4.67 4.29
N PRO A 105 -1.12 5.02 3.87
CA PRO A 105 0.07 4.75 4.66
C PRO A 105 0.12 5.61 5.92
N LEU A 106 0.60 5.04 7.02
CA LEU A 106 0.86 5.75 8.26
C LEU A 106 2.37 5.84 8.50
N LYS A 107 2.94 7.02 8.26
CA LYS A 107 4.41 7.25 8.26
C LYS A 107 4.85 8.39 9.14
N ASN A 108 4.02 9.41 9.31
CA ASN A 108 4.36 10.64 10.00
C ASN A 108 3.51 10.84 11.25
N ARG A 109 4.02 11.64 12.19
CA ARG A 109 3.27 11.98 13.40
C ARG A 109 2.11 12.94 13.11
N GLU A 110 2.34 13.91 12.23
CA GLU A 110 1.41 14.98 11.83
C GLU A 110 1.58 15.26 10.33
N GLY A 111 0.58 15.87 9.69
CA GLY A 111 0.60 16.21 8.27
C GLY A 111 0.29 15.02 7.34
N VAL A 112 0.92 14.97 6.17
CA VAL A 112 0.73 13.89 5.18
C VAL A 112 1.06 12.53 5.79
N ASP A 113 0.26 11.50 5.50
CA ASP A 113 0.46 10.13 6.00
C ASP A 113 0.51 10.05 7.54
N SER A 114 -0.30 10.87 8.23
CA SER A 114 -0.41 10.92 9.70
C SER A 114 -1.68 10.23 10.22
N PRO A 115 -1.82 9.98 11.54
CA PRO A 115 -3.03 9.39 12.09
C PRO A 115 -4.30 10.17 11.73
N GLU A 116 -4.21 11.50 11.67
CA GLU A 116 -5.32 12.38 11.30
C GLU A 116 -5.76 12.14 9.86
N THR A 117 -4.83 12.27 8.90
CA THR A 117 -5.13 12.11 7.47
C THR A 117 -5.55 10.69 7.12
N VAL A 118 -4.94 9.68 7.76
CA VAL A 118 -5.32 8.26 7.56
C VAL A 118 -6.72 8.01 8.11
N SER A 119 -7.05 8.51 9.29
CA SER A 119 -8.38 8.34 9.89
C SER A 119 -9.47 9.01 9.05
N GLU A 120 -9.19 10.18 8.49
CA GLU A 120 -10.11 10.87 7.59
C GLU A 120 -10.35 10.08 6.30
N LEU A 121 -9.28 9.58 5.67
CA LEU A 121 -9.37 8.77 4.45
C LEU A 121 -10.15 7.46 4.70
N VAL A 122 -9.84 6.75 5.77
CA VAL A 122 -10.55 5.52 6.16
C VAL A 122 -12.01 5.81 6.44
N ARG A 123 -12.32 6.89 7.18
CA ARG A 123 -13.72 7.31 7.44
C ARG A 123 -14.47 7.61 6.15
N SER A 124 -13.85 8.36 5.23
CA SER A 124 -14.42 8.69 3.92
C SER A 124 -14.74 7.41 3.12
N ASN A 125 -13.82 6.45 3.11
CA ASN A 125 -14.02 5.17 2.45
C ASN A 125 -15.14 4.32 3.07
N LEU A 126 -15.19 4.23 4.40
CA LEU A 126 -16.28 3.53 5.09
C LEU A 126 -17.63 4.16 4.77
N LEU A 127 -17.74 5.50 4.79
CA LEU A 127 -18.97 6.19 4.42
C LEU A 127 -19.36 5.96 2.96
N ARG A 128 -18.39 5.95 2.04
CA ARG A 128 -18.62 5.65 0.62
C ARG A 128 -19.20 4.25 0.44
N VAL A 129 -18.56 3.24 1.03
CA VAL A 129 -19.01 1.84 0.97
C VAL A 129 -20.38 1.70 1.63
N GLY A 130 -20.58 2.28 2.81
CA GLY A 130 -21.86 2.29 3.51
C GLY A 130 -22.99 2.90 2.70
N ARG A 131 -22.77 4.05 2.07
CA ARG A 131 -23.78 4.71 1.21
C ARG A 131 -24.14 3.85 0.01
N SER A 132 -23.14 3.22 -0.64
CA SER A 132 -23.39 2.31 -1.75
C SER A 132 -24.21 1.11 -1.30
N ALA A 133 -23.81 0.49 -0.19
CA ALA A 133 -24.50 -0.68 0.35
C ALA A 133 -25.92 -0.38 0.80
N ALA A 134 -26.11 0.75 1.48
CA ALA A 134 -27.42 1.32 1.87
C ALA A 134 -28.35 1.45 0.65
N HIS A 135 -27.85 2.09 -0.40
CA HIS A 135 -28.58 2.29 -1.64
C HIS A 135 -28.99 0.97 -2.30
N GLN A 136 -28.07 -0.01 -2.36
CA GLN A 136 -28.34 -1.32 -2.96
C GLN A 136 -29.32 -2.16 -2.13
N ALA A 137 -29.25 -2.10 -0.80
CA ALA A 137 -30.16 -2.80 0.10
C ALA A 137 -31.52 -2.10 0.26
N GLY A 138 -31.69 -0.88 -0.26
CA GLY A 138 -32.90 -0.09 -0.08
C GLY A 138 -33.11 0.41 1.36
N LEU A 139 -32.03 0.49 2.14
CA LEU A 139 -32.04 0.97 3.54
C LEU A 139 -31.34 2.32 3.64
N PRO A 140 -31.82 3.28 4.45
CA PRO A 140 -31.09 4.52 4.68
C PRO A 140 -29.84 4.27 5.54
N LEU A 141 -28.72 4.95 5.25
CA LEU A 141 -27.55 4.96 6.14
C LEU A 141 -27.83 5.89 7.34
N PRO A 142 -27.70 5.42 8.59
CA PRO A 142 -27.92 6.26 9.76
C PRO A 142 -26.95 7.44 9.85
N VAL A 143 -27.49 8.61 10.19
CA VAL A 143 -26.72 9.86 10.27
C VAL A 143 -25.75 9.80 11.44
N GLY A 144 -24.50 10.20 11.22
CA GLY A 144 -23.47 10.31 12.26
C GLY A 144 -22.78 9.00 12.63
N CYS A 145 -23.22 7.87 12.09
CA CYS A 145 -22.59 6.57 12.28
C CYS A 145 -21.74 6.20 11.07
N LEU A 146 -20.67 5.44 11.32
CA LEU A 146 -19.89 4.79 10.28
C LEU A 146 -20.34 3.34 10.16
N PRO A 147 -20.35 2.73 8.96
CA PRO A 147 -20.44 1.29 8.86
C PRO A 147 -19.29 0.64 9.65
N ASP A 148 -19.63 -0.20 10.61
CA ASP A 148 -18.70 -1.19 11.12
C ASP A 148 -18.68 -2.29 10.07
N ILE A 149 -17.67 -2.25 9.20
CA ILE A 149 -17.45 -3.30 8.21
C ILE A 149 -16.43 -4.22 8.86
N PRO A 150 -16.84 -5.39 9.39
CA PRO A 150 -15.86 -6.38 9.81
C PRO A 150 -14.93 -6.62 8.64
N TRP A 151 -13.62 -6.63 8.90
CA TRP A 151 -12.52 -6.87 7.96
C TRP A 151 -12.68 -8.11 7.04
N LEU A 152 -13.72 -8.92 7.27
CA LEU A 152 -14.08 -10.09 6.48
C LEU A 152 -15.00 -9.79 5.28
N PHE A 153 -15.67 -8.63 5.24
CA PHE A 153 -16.64 -8.31 4.18
C PHE A 153 -16.09 -7.27 3.20
N ASP A 154 -16.25 -7.54 1.91
CA ASP A 154 -16.20 -6.51 0.87
C ASP A 154 -17.54 -5.77 0.79
N GLU A 155 -17.65 -4.81 -0.14
CA GLU A 155 -18.88 -4.04 -0.34
C GLU A 155 -20.10 -4.95 -0.61
N GLN A 156 -19.93 -6.02 -1.38
CA GLN A 156 -21.01 -6.95 -1.70
C GLN A 156 -21.42 -7.76 -0.47
N GLY A 157 -20.48 -8.24 0.33
CA GLY A 157 -20.76 -8.94 1.57
C GLY A 157 -21.52 -8.07 2.58
N LEU A 158 -21.26 -6.76 2.60
CA LEU A 158 -22.05 -5.80 3.39
C LEU A 158 -23.47 -5.64 2.84
N VAL A 159 -23.64 -5.53 1.52
CA VAL A 159 -24.96 -5.48 0.85
C VAL A 159 -25.80 -6.69 1.20
N ASP A 160 -25.24 -7.88 1.02
CA ASP A 160 -25.96 -9.15 1.21
C ASP A 160 -26.45 -9.28 2.66
N ARG A 161 -25.62 -8.91 3.63
CA ARG A 161 -26.00 -8.87 5.05
C ARG A 161 -27.13 -7.88 5.33
N LEU A 162 -27.06 -6.67 4.76
CA LEU A 162 -28.09 -5.65 4.97
C LEU A 162 -29.43 -6.08 4.39
N ILE A 163 -29.42 -6.75 3.23
CA ILE A 163 -30.62 -7.35 2.63
C ILE A 163 -31.17 -8.47 3.52
N GLU A 164 -30.31 -9.35 4.03
CA GLU A 164 -30.70 -10.46 4.91
C GLU A 164 -31.27 -9.99 6.25
N SER A 165 -30.60 -9.03 6.91
CA SER A 165 -31.00 -8.53 8.22
C SER A 165 -32.15 -7.54 8.17
N GLY A 166 -32.26 -6.77 7.07
CA GLY A 166 -33.17 -5.62 6.95
C GLY A 166 -32.83 -4.45 7.88
N GLN A 167 -31.66 -4.47 8.55
CA GLN A 167 -31.28 -3.47 9.55
C GLN A 167 -29.74 -3.35 9.70
N TRP A 168 -29.29 -2.22 10.24
CA TRP A 168 -27.88 -1.92 10.46
C TRP A 168 -27.31 -2.46 11.78
N SER A 169 -28.12 -3.12 12.60
CA SER A 169 -27.74 -3.60 13.93
C SER A 169 -26.45 -4.43 13.86
N ASP A 170 -25.46 -4.07 14.71
CA ASP A 170 -24.10 -4.65 14.75
C ASP A 170 -23.20 -4.39 13.54
N LEU A 171 -23.60 -3.50 12.62
CA LEU A 171 -22.85 -3.07 11.43
C LEU A 171 -22.54 -1.57 11.46
N LEU A 172 -22.53 -0.95 12.64
CA LEU A 172 -22.28 0.48 12.82
C LEU A 172 -21.32 0.76 13.97
N ILE A 173 -20.46 1.75 13.76
CA ILE A 173 -19.66 2.42 14.76
C ILE A 173 -20.28 3.80 14.99
N CYS A 174 -20.92 3.96 16.16
CA CYS A 174 -21.38 5.20 16.76
C CYS A 174 -20.85 5.22 18.21
#